data_AF-A0A6N7Y7E4-F1
#
_entry.id   AF-A0A6N7Y7E4-F1
#
_cell.length_a   1.000
_cell.length_b   1.000
_cell.length_c   1.000
_cell.angle_alpha   90.00
_cell.angle_beta   90.00
_cell.angle_gamma   90.00
#
_symmetry.space_group_name_H-M   'P 1'
#
loop_
_entity.id
_entity.type
_entity.pdbx_description
1 polymer ?
#
loop_
_entity_poly.entity_id
_entity_poly.type
_entity_poly.pdbx_seq_one_letter_code
_entity_poly.pdbx_strand_id
1 'polypeptide(L)'
;MQAGGDRAGRAGGRRARRPRAARPGDRGRPGAGLPAAVRSGGLPHLGAQLAGTVLDPGALVAGARAQAARSPRDLVVVEGVGGLLVPLTPTWLVRDLAVELALPVVVAARPALGTINHTLLTLAAARDAGLDVRAVILTPWPAQPSTIEASNRETLEALAGCEVAVLPRLSAFDDATLAAAGAALSPARWIGAGAAAA
;
A
#
# COMPACT_ATOMS: atom_id res chain seq x y z
N MET A 1 59.43 -40.92 17.31
CA MET A 1 58.71 -41.75 18.30
C MET A 1 57.71 -40.84 18.99
N GLN A 2 56.39 -41.08 18.79
CA GLN A 2 55.21 -40.38 19.36
C GLN A 2 55.06 -38.88 18.99
N ALA A 3 53.89 -38.27 18.76
CA ALA A 3 52.46 -38.63 18.69
C ALA A 3 51.79 -37.52 17.84
N GLY A 4 50.79 -37.75 16.99
CA GLY A 4 49.40 -38.03 17.37
C GLY A 4 48.62 -36.72 17.55
N GLY A 5 47.68 -36.40 16.66
CA GLY A 5 46.84 -35.21 16.81
C GLY A 5 45.91 -34.88 15.63
N ASP A 6 45.05 -35.83 15.27
CA ASP A 6 43.92 -35.64 14.34
C ASP A 6 43.03 -34.46 14.74
N ARG A 7 42.83 -33.49 13.84
CA ARG A 7 41.80 -32.46 13.96
C ARG A 7 40.53 -32.92 13.27
N ALA A 8 39.66 -33.58 14.03
CA ALA A 8 38.30 -33.89 13.64
C ALA A 8 37.47 -32.61 13.43
N GLY A 9 37.02 -32.38 12.20
CA GLY A 9 36.06 -31.34 11.84
C GLY A 9 34.69 -31.60 12.47
N ARG A 10 34.23 -30.69 13.33
CA ARG A 10 32.87 -30.70 13.86
C ARG A 10 31.93 -30.03 12.86
N ALA A 11 31.20 -30.85 12.10
CA ALA A 11 30.04 -30.43 11.32
C ALA A 11 28.88 -30.08 12.28
N GLY A 12 28.61 -28.80 12.47
CA GLY A 12 27.44 -28.30 13.20
C GLY A 12 26.18 -28.38 12.34
N GLY A 13 25.40 -29.44 12.50
CA GLY A 13 24.11 -29.62 11.82
C GLY A 13 23.09 -28.56 12.25
N ARG A 14 22.72 -27.66 11.32
CA ARG A 14 21.55 -26.77 11.47
C ARG A 14 20.28 -27.59 11.34
N ARG A 15 19.59 -27.87 12.45
CA ARG A 15 18.24 -28.45 12.43
C ARG A 15 17.27 -27.45 11.78
N ALA A 16 16.76 -27.79 10.60
CA ALA A 16 15.68 -27.05 9.95
C ALA A 16 14.43 -27.05 10.88
N ARG A 17 13.99 -25.86 11.30
CA ARG A 17 12.73 -25.70 12.03
C ARG A 17 11.59 -25.94 11.04
N ARG A 18 10.76 -26.95 11.30
CA ARG A 18 9.53 -27.21 10.52
C ARG A 18 8.59 -25.99 10.63
N PRO A 19 7.93 -25.57 9.54
CA PRO A 19 6.94 -24.50 9.60
C PRO A 19 5.75 -24.95 10.48
N ARG A 20 5.33 -24.06 11.36
CA ARG A 20 4.21 -24.26 12.29
C ARG A 20 2.91 -24.08 11.50
N ALA A 21 2.03 -25.08 11.49
CA ALA A 21 0.72 -24.95 10.87
C ALA A 21 -0.08 -23.78 11.48
N ALA A 22 -0.74 -23.00 10.63
CA ALA A 22 -1.59 -21.89 11.05
C ALA A 22 -2.75 -22.38 11.93
N ARG A 23 -3.03 -21.65 13.01
CA ARG A 23 -4.18 -21.93 13.88
C ARG A 23 -5.48 -21.44 13.22
N PRO A 24 -6.61 -22.13 13.42
CA PRO A 24 -7.89 -21.63 12.93
C PRO A 24 -8.28 -20.38 13.73
N GLY A 25 -8.44 -19.24 13.04
CA GLY A 25 -8.80 -17.95 13.65
C GLY A 25 -8.35 -16.70 12.86
N ASP A 26 -7.56 -16.85 11.80
CA ASP A 26 -6.96 -15.71 11.07
C ASP A 26 -7.84 -15.11 9.95
N ARG A 27 -9.16 -15.35 9.99
CA ARG A 27 -10.09 -14.74 9.03
C ARG A 27 -10.51 -13.37 9.57
N GLY A 28 -10.04 -12.30 8.91
CA GLY A 28 -10.51 -10.94 9.17
C GLY A 28 -9.44 -9.86 9.30
N ARG A 29 -8.15 -10.15 9.04
CA ARG A 29 -7.13 -9.09 9.00
C ARG A 29 -7.03 -8.48 7.59
N PRO A 30 -7.16 -7.15 7.44
CA PRO A 30 -6.73 -6.50 6.22
C PRO A 30 -5.25 -6.85 6.00
N GLY A 31 -4.95 -7.49 4.86
CA GLY A 31 -3.60 -7.96 4.50
C GLY A 31 -3.38 -9.48 4.54
N ALA A 32 -4.35 -10.29 4.95
CA ALA A 32 -4.26 -11.77 4.90
C ALA A 32 -4.46 -12.30 3.46
N GLY A 33 -3.51 -12.04 2.56
CA GLY A 33 -3.62 -12.53 1.18
C GLY A 33 -2.56 -12.08 0.18
N LEU A 34 -1.67 -11.14 0.54
CA LEU A 34 -0.58 -10.72 -0.35
C LEU A 34 0.63 -11.67 -0.20
N PRO A 35 1.21 -12.18 -1.30
CA PRO A 35 2.22 -13.26 -1.25
C PRO A 35 3.58 -12.88 -0.67
N ALA A 36 3.80 -11.64 -0.20
CA ALA A 36 5.07 -11.24 0.39
C ALA A 36 4.93 -10.06 1.37
N ALA A 37 4.51 -10.33 2.61
CA ALA A 37 4.63 -9.34 3.69
C ALA A 37 6.08 -9.33 4.22
N VAL A 38 6.95 -8.52 3.63
CA VAL A 38 8.28 -8.27 4.18
C VAL A 38 8.15 -7.33 5.38
N ARG A 39 8.32 -7.88 6.58
CA ARG A 39 8.23 -7.12 7.83
C ARG A 39 9.55 -6.41 8.13
N SER A 40 9.74 -5.23 7.56
CA SER A 40 10.74 -4.26 7.99
C SER A 40 10.09 -2.88 8.06
N GLY A 41 10.26 -2.15 9.17
CA GLY A 41 9.79 -0.77 9.31
C GLY A 41 10.59 0.22 8.46
N GLY A 42 10.58 0.03 7.14
CA GLY A 42 11.40 0.76 6.17
C GLY A 42 11.01 0.46 4.73
N LEU A 43 11.82 0.94 3.78
CA LEU A 43 11.57 0.81 2.34
C LEU A 43 11.50 -0.67 1.93
N PRO A 44 10.52 -1.10 1.10
CA PRO A 44 10.31 -2.51 0.78
C PRO A 44 11.52 -3.19 0.15
N HIS A 45 12.19 -2.52 -0.80
CA HIS A 45 13.40 -3.05 -1.42
C HIS A 45 14.52 -3.31 -0.40
N LEU A 46 14.69 -2.40 0.58
CA LEU A 46 15.67 -2.55 1.66
C LEU A 46 15.28 -3.71 2.58
N GLY A 47 13.99 -3.81 2.92
CA GLY A 47 13.45 -4.94 3.68
C GLY A 47 13.73 -6.28 3.01
N ALA A 48 13.45 -6.36 1.71
CA ALA A 48 13.62 -7.55 0.90
C ALA A 48 15.11 -7.93 0.83
N GLN A 49 15.98 -6.95 0.60
CA GLN A 49 17.43 -7.12 0.61
C GLN A 49 17.94 -7.64 1.97
N LEU A 50 17.53 -7.02 3.08
CA LEU A 50 17.92 -7.43 4.43
C LEU A 50 17.39 -8.83 4.80
N ALA A 51 16.24 -9.21 4.25
CA ALA A 51 15.64 -10.53 4.44
C ALA A 51 16.16 -11.59 3.45
N GLY A 52 17.04 -11.23 2.51
CA GLY A 52 17.47 -12.12 1.43
C GLY A 52 16.32 -12.62 0.55
N THR A 53 15.23 -11.85 0.48
CA THR A 53 14.02 -12.16 -0.28
C THR A 53 14.00 -11.31 -1.55
N VAL A 54 13.62 -11.91 -2.68
CA VAL A 54 13.40 -11.17 -3.93
C VAL A 54 11.91 -10.95 -4.11
N LEU A 55 11.51 -9.69 -4.29
CA LEU A 55 10.15 -9.35 -4.67
C LEU A 55 10.03 -9.49 -6.20
N ASP A 56 9.12 -10.37 -6.63
CA ASP A 56 8.80 -10.56 -8.05
C ASP A 56 7.57 -9.71 -8.43
N PRO A 57 7.71 -8.71 -9.31
CA PRO A 57 6.59 -7.92 -9.81
C PRO A 57 5.43 -8.76 -10.37
N GLY A 58 5.75 -9.82 -11.11
CA GLY A 58 4.75 -10.70 -11.72
C GLY A 58 3.90 -11.41 -10.66
N ALA A 59 4.53 -11.96 -9.63
CA ALA A 59 3.86 -12.57 -8.50
C ALA A 59 2.99 -11.58 -7.70
N LEU A 60 3.42 -10.32 -7.55
CA LEU A 60 2.63 -9.29 -6.87
C LEU A 60 1.34 -8.96 -7.63
N VAL A 61 1.44 -8.71 -8.93
CA VAL A 61 0.29 -8.43 -9.80
C VAL A 61 -0.66 -9.62 -9.85
N ALA A 62 -0.12 -10.83 -10.08
CA ALA A 62 -0.92 -12.05 -10.12
C ALA A 62 -1.62 -12.32 -8.77
N GLY A 63 -0.94 -12.08 -7.65
CA GLY A 63 -1.52 -12.23 -6.31
C GLY A 63 -2.70 -11.28 -6.06
N ALA A 64 -2.55 -10.02 -6.44
CA ALA A 64 -3.62 -9.02 -6.32
C ALA A 64 -4.84 -9.37 -7.21
N ARG A 65 -4.61 -9.74 -8.47
CA ARG A 65 -5.69 -10.17 -9.39
C ARG A 65 -6.39 -11.43 -8.90
N ALA A 66 -5.63 -12.41 -8.41
CA ALA A 66 -6.20 -13.63 -7.85
C ALA A 66 -7.03 -13.37 -6.59
N GLN A 67 -6.62 -12.41 -5.75
CA GLN A 67 -7.43 -11.98 -4.60
C GLN A 67 -8.74 -11.34 -5.05
N ALA A 68 -8.71 -10.48 -6.06
CA ALA A 68 -9.93 -9.88 -6.63
C ALA A 68 -10.88 -10.93 -7.21
N ALA A 69 -10.35 -11.91 -7.95
CA ALA A 69 -11.15 -12.98 -8.56
C ALA A 69 -11.87 -13.89 -7.54
N ARG A 70 -11.34 -14.02 -6.32
CA ARG A 70 -11.97 -14.83 -5.24
C ARG A 70 -13.21 -14.18 -4.64
N SER A 71 -13.36 -12.87 -4.79
CA SER A 71 -14.37 -12.06 -4.14
C SER A 71 -15.04 -11.11 -5.15
N PRO A 72 -15.73 -11.64 -6.18
CA PRO A 72 -16.23 -10.83 -7.30
C PRO A 72 -17.36 -9.85 -6.91
N ARG A 73 -17.89 -9.96 -5.69
CA ARG A 73 -18.90 -9.04 -5.13
C ARG A 73 -18.32 -8.05 -4.13
N ASP A 74 -17.04 -8.18 -3.79
CA ASP A 74 -16.39 -7.32 -2.80
C ASP A 74 -15.56 -6.25 -3.51
N LEU A 75 -15.45 -5.10 -2.86
CA LEU A 75 -14.50 -4.08 -3.26
C LEU A 75 -13.07 -4.53 -2.92
N VAL A 76 -12.18 -4.49 -3.90
CA VAL A 76 -10.74 -4.72 -3.67
C VAL A 76 -10.02 -3.38 -3.59
N VAL A 77 -9.37 -3.15 -2.46
CA VAL A 77 -8.46 -2.01 -2.26
C VAL A 77 -7.04 -2.53 -2.24
N VAL A 78 -6.18 -1.94 -3.06
CA VAL A 78 -4.74 -2.20 -3.05
C VAL A 78 -4.04 -1.01 -2.45
N GLU A 79 -3.49 -1.18 -1.25
CA GLU A 79 -2.59 -0.20 -0.66
C GLU A 79 -1.16 -0.53 -1.09
N GLY A 80 -0.48 0.49 -1.63
CA GLY A 80 0.96 0.43 -1.85
C GLY A 80 1.72 0.56 -0.53
N VAL A 81 2.92 1.13 -0.60
CA VAL A 81 3.75 1.36 0.59
C VAL A 81 4.55 2.63 0.40
N GLY A 82 4.34 3.58 1.31
CA GLY A 82 4.90 4.92 1.19
C GLY A 82 4.31 5.67 -0.01
N GLY A 83 5.16 6.43 -0.71
CA GLY A 83 4.75 7.23 -1.87
C GLY A 83 4.74 6.46 -3.19
N LEU A 84 4.16 7.08 -4.22
CA LEU A 84 4.00 6.49 -5.56
C LEU A 84 5.32 6.06 -6.20
N LEU A 85 6.41 6.79 -5.95
CA LEU A 85 7.74 6.50 -6.50
C LEU A 85 8.62 5.69 -5.53
N VAL A 86 8.05 5.06 -4.51
CA VAL A 86 8.80 4.16 -3.63
C VAL A 86 9.20 2.90 -4.41
N PRO A 87 10.48 2.49 -4.38
CA PRO A 87 10.92 1.26 -5.01
C PRO A 87 10.47 0.03 -4.21
N LEU A 88 9.74 -0.85 -4.90
CA LEU A 88 9.43 -2.20 -4.48
C LEU A 88 10.61 -3.13 -4.79
N THR A 89 11.22 -2.93 -5.96
CA THR A 89 12.50 -3.54 -6.35
C THR A 89 13.46 -2.44 -6.81
N PRO A 90 14.75 -2.75 -7.10
CA PRO A 90 15.69 -1.75 -7.61
C PRO A 90 15.26 -1.06 -8.92
N THR A 91 14.37 -1.67 -9.69
CA THR A 91 13.94 -1.18 -11.02
C THR A 91 12.41 -1.07 -11.14
N TRP A 92 11.66 -1.23 -10.05
CA TRP A 92 10.21 -1.29 -10.10
C TRP A 92 9.59 -0.58 -8.89
N LEU A 93 8.68 0.34 -9.15
CA LEU A 93 8.09 1.27 -8.18
C LEU A 93 6.64 0.90 -7.86
N VAL A 94 6.09 1.47 -6.79
CA VAL A 94 4.65 1.42 -6.49
C VAL A 94 3.80 1.93 -7.67
N ARG A 95 4.28 2.94 -8.39
CA ARG A 95 3.68 3.44 -9.63
C ARG A 95 3.49 2.34 -10.66
N ASP A 96 4.51 1.52 -10.87
CA ASP A 96 4.49 0.50 -11.92
C ASP A 96 3.53 -0.64 -11.52
N LEU A 97 3.40 -0.95 -10.22
CA LEU A 97 2.33 -1.81 -9.69
C LEU A 97 0.95 -1.24 -10.02
N ALA A 98 0.72 0.06 -9.79
CA ALA A 98 -0.56 0.69 -10.08
C ALA A 98 -0.90 0.65 -11.58
N VAL A 99 0.11 0.84 -12.45
CA VAL A 99 -0.05 0.74 -13.92
C VAL A 99 -0.46 -0.66 -14.33
N GLU A 100 0.25 -1.69 -13.85
CA GLU A 100 -0.02 -3.09 -14.18
C GLU A 100 -1.40 -3.57 -13.67
N LEU A 101 -1.86 -3.03 -12.55
CA LEU A 101 -3.20 -3.34 -12.03
C LEU A 101 -4.31 -2.59 -12.77
N ALA A 102 -4.00 -1.47 -13.43
CA ALA A 102 -4.95 -0.64 -14.16
C ALA A 102 -6.20 -0.27 -13.35
N LEU A 103 -6.04 -0.10 -12.02
CA LEU A 103 -7.13 0.29 -11.12
C LEU A 103 -7.19 1.81 -10.97
N PRO A 104 -8.38 2.40 -10.73
CA PRO A 104 -8.48 3.80 -10.36
C PRO A 104 -7.68 4.11 -9.10
N VAL A 105 -6.99 5.25 -9.08
CA VAL A 105 -6.08 5.66 -8.01
C VAL A 105 -6.71 6.74 -7.15
N VAL A 106 -6.55 6.61 -5.84
CA VAL A 106 -6.84 7.65 -4.85
C VAL A 106 -5.55 7.98 -4.11
N VAL A 107 -5.24 9.27 -3.97
CA VAL A 107 -4.03 9.76 -3.31
C VAL A 107 -4.35 10.22 -1.90
N ALA A 108 -3.74 9.63 -0.88
CA ALA A 108 -3.81 10.13 0.48
C ALA A 108 -2.71 11.17 0.73
N ALA A 109 -3.07 12.35 1.23
CA ALA A 109 -2.12 13.41 1.59
C ALA A 109 -2.42 13.98 2.97
N ARG A 110 -1.40 14.50 3.66
CA ARG A 110 -1.56 15.15 4.97
C ARG A 110 -1.91 16.62 4.77
N PRO A 111 -2.76 17.26 5.58
CA PRO A 111 -3.13 18.67 5.38
C PRO A 111 -2.07 19.68 5.91
N ALA A 112 -0.78 19.35 5.90
CA ALA A 112 0.29 20.17 6.47
C ALA A 112 1.01 21.06 5.44
N LEU A 113 1.87 21.97 5.91
CA LEU A 113 2.74 22.77 5.04
C LEU A 113 3.55 21.87 4.09
N GLY A 114 3.63 22.27 2.82
CA GLY A 114 4.25 21.50 1.75
C GLY A 114 3.33 20.46 1.07
N THR A 115 2.11 20.28 1.57
CA THR A 115 1.15 19.32 0.98
C THR A 115 0.77 19.66 -0.45
N ILE A 116 0.65 20.94 -0.78
CA ILE A 116 0.34 21.39 -2.15
C ILE A 116 1.38 20.83 -3.13
N ASN A 117 2.67 21.10 -2.87
CA ASN A 117 3.75 20.61 -3.72
C ASN A 117 3.78 19.09 -3.81
N HIS A 118 3.77 18.38 -2.68
CA HIS A 118 3.86 16.92 -2.69
C HIS A 118 2.67 16.26 -3.41
N THR A 119 1.47 16.79 -3.20
CA THR A 119 0.26 16.27 -3.86
C THR A 119 0.33 16.53 -5.36
N LEU A 120 0.62 17.76 -5.80
CA LEU A 120 0.69 18.09 -7.22
C LEU A 120 1.81 17.32 -7.95
N LEU A 121 2.99 17.14 -7.32
CA LEU A 121 4.05 16.30 -7.87
C LEU A 121 3.64 14.83 -7.98
N THR A 122 2.91 14.32 -6.98
CA THR A 122 2.39 12.94 -7.02
C THR A 122 1.36 12.77 -8.14
N LEU A 123 0.45 13.74 -8.29
CA LEU A 123 -0.55 13.75 -9.36
C LEU A 123 0.10 13.85 -10.74
N ALA A 124 1.11 14.70 -10.90
CA ALA A 124 1.87 14.80 -12.15
C ALA A 124 2.54 13.47 -12.50
N ALA A 125 3.25 12.85 -11.56
CA ALA A 125 3.90 11.55 -11.79
C ALA A 125 2.91 10.42 -12.07
N ALA A 126 1.72 10.45 -11.46
CA ALA A 126 0.67 9.47 -11.72
C ALA A 126 0.11 9.61 -13.14
N ARG A 127 -0.24 10.85 -13.53
CA ARG A 127 -0.81 11.16 -14.84
C ARG A 127 0.18 10.92 -15.98
N ASP A 128 1.44 11.26 -15.77
CA ASP A 128 2.53 10.99 -16.72
C ASP A 128 2.67 9.48 -17.00
N ALA A 129 2.41 8.65 -15.99
CA ALA A 129 2.36 7.19 -16.13
C ALA A 129 1.00 6.64 -16.63
N GLY A 130 0.06 7.51 -17.03
CA GLY A 130 -1.25 7.12 -17.55
C GLY A 130 -2.24 6.61 -16.50
N LEU A 131 -2.00 6.86 -15.20
CA LEU A 131 -2.90 6.43 -14.13
C LEU A 131 -4.16 7.30 -14.06
N ASP A 132 -5.30 6.64 -13.87
CA ASP A 132 -6.60 7.28 -13.67
C ASP A 132 -6.77 7.69 -12.19
N VAL A 133 -6.36 8.93 -11.87
CA VAL A 133 -6.48 9.47 -10.51
C VAL A 133 -7.86 10.09 -10.28
N ARG A 134 -8.63 9.53 -9.36
CA ARG A 134 -10.02 9.92 -9.07
C ARG A 134 -10.15 10.94 -7.96
N ALA A 135 -9.31 10.86 -6.94
CA ALA A 135 -9.41 11.76 -5.79
C ALA A 135 -8.08 11.94 -5.05
N VAL A 136 -7.99 13.05 -4.33
CA VAL A 136 -7.06 13.30 -3.24
C VAL A 136 -7.84 13.32 -1.93
N ILE A 137 -7.38 12.56 -0.93
CA ILE A 137 -7.95 12.54 0.41
C ILE A 137 -6.98 13.19 1.38
N LEU A 138 -7.37 14.33 1.95
CA LEU A 138 -6.63 14.98 3.02
C LEU A 138 -6.94 14.28 4.35
N THR A 139 -5.94 13.63 4.93
CA THR A 139 -6.11 12.80 6.13
C THR A 139 -4.85 12.76 7.02
N PRO A 140 -5.00 12.78 8.36
CA PRO A 140 -6.24 13.06 9.08
C PRO A 140 -6.59 14.55 9.00
N TRP A 141 -7.84 14.86 8.64
CA TRP A 141 -8.36 16.22 8.68
C TRP A 141 -8.73 16.60 10.13
N PRO A 142 -8.31 17.78 10.62
CA PRO A 142 -8.61 18.20 11.98
C PRO A 142 -10.09 18.62 12.12
N ALA A 143 -10.65 18.44 13.31
CA ALA A 143 -12.00 18.92 13.64
C ALA A 143 -12.10 20.46 13.58
N GLN A 144 -11.01 21.15 13.89
CA GLN A 144 -10.87 22.60 13.79
C GLN A 144 -9.66 22.91 12.91
N PRO A 145 -9.83 23.04 11.58
CA PRO A 145 -8.74 23.36 10.69
C PRO A 145 -8.22 24.78 10.92
N SER A 146 -6.91 24.93 10.92
CA SER A 146 -6.23 26.21 10.84
C SER A 146 -6.45 26.88 9.48
N THR A 147 -6.16 28.19 9.40
CA THR A 147 -6.17 28.93 8.13
C THR A 147 -5.27 28.29 7.07
N ILE A 148 -4.13 27.72 7.47
CA ILE A 148 -3.20 27.03 6.55
C ILE A 148 -3.83 25.76 6.00
N GLU A 149 -4.46 24.94 6.85
CA GLU A 149 -5.11 23.70 6.42
C GLU A 149 -6.28 23.99 5.47
N ALA A 150 -7.12 24.97 5.80
CA ALA A 150 -8.21 25.42 4.92
C ALA A 150 -7.70 25.92 3.56
N SER A 151 -6.70 26.81 3.57
CA SER A 151 -6.09 27.34 2.35
C SER A 151 -5.41 26.26 1.49
N ASN A 152 -4.75 25.28 2.12
CA ASN A 152 -4.18 24.13 1.41
C ASN A 152 -5.25 23.34 0.66
N ARG A 153 -6.39 23.09 1.32
CA ARG A 153 -7.51 22.37 0.71
C ARG A 153 -8.09 23.13 -0.48
N GLU A 154 -8.41 24.41 -0.30
CA GLU A 154 -8.95 25.27 -1.38
C GLU A 154 -7.99 25.31 -2.58
N THR A 155 -6.69 25.44 -2.33
CA THR A 155 -5.67 25.45 -3.38
C THR A 155 -5.63 24.11 -4.13
N LEU A 156 -5.72 22.99 -3.42
CA LEU A 156 -5.77 21.67 -4.03
C LEU A 156 -7.07 21.44 -4.79
N GLU A 157 -8.21 21.91 -4.30
CA GLU A 157 -9.49 21.84 -5.02
C GLU A 157 -9.40 22.58 -6.37
N ALA A 158 -8.68 23.71 -6.43
CA ALA A 158 -8.48 24.46 -7.67
C ALA A 158 -7.46 23.82 -8.63
N LEU A 159 -6.40 23.19 -8.11
CA LEU A 159 -5.24 22.78 -8.93
C LEU A 159 -5.13 21.27 -9.16
N ALA A 160 -5.75 20.43 -8.31
CA ALA A 160 -5.58 18.99 -8.38
C ALA A 160 -6.15 18.42 -9.68
N GLY A 161 -7.23 18.99 -10.22
CA GLY A 161 -7.92 18.45 -11.41
C GLY A 161 -8.60 17.10 -11.16
N CYS A 162 -8.92 16.79 -9.90
CA CYS A 162 -9.72 15.66 -9.46
C CYS A 162 -10.43 16.04 -8.14
N GLU A 163 -11.29 15.15 -7.63
CA GLU A 163 -11.99 15.40 -6.36
C GLU A 163 -11.00 15.55 -5.21
N VAL A 164 -11.19 16.55 -4.34
CA VAL A 164 -10.46 16.67 -3.08
C VAL A 164 -11.44 16.49 -1.94
N ALA A 165 -11.27 15.43 -1.17
CA ALA A 165 -12.10 15.12 -0.01
C ALA A 165 -11.24 15.06 1.26
N VAL A 166 -11.90 14.96 2.41
CA VAL A 166 -11.25 14.93 3.72
C VAL A 166 -11.70 13.70 4.49
N LEU A 167 -10.80 13.14 5.29
CA LEU A 167 -11.12 12.06 6.23
C LEU A 167 -10.60 12.44 7.61
N PRO A 168 -11.44 12.47 8.66
CA PRO A 168 -10.98 12.87 9.99
C PRO A 168 -10.10 11.80 10.62
N ARG A 169 -9.41 12.17 11.70
CA ARG A 169 -8.80 11.17 12.58
C ARG A 169 -9.91 10.31 13.21
N LEU A 170 -9.77 9.00 13.08
CA LEU A 170 -10.72 8.05 13.68
C LEU A 170 -10.33 7.75 15.13
N SER A 171 -11.34 7.66 16.00
CA SER A 171 -11.19 7.22 17.39
C SER A 171 -11.03 5.71 17.52
N ALA A 172 -11.62 4.97 16.57
CA ALA A 172 -11.58 3.52 16.48
C ALA A 172 -11.62 3.07 15.02
N PHE A 173 -11.22 1.82 14.77
CA PHE A 173 -11.29 1.16 13.46
C PHE A 173 -12.32 0.03 13.47
N ASP A 174 -13.47 0.28 14.09
CA ASP A 174 -14.65 -0.60 14.02
C ASP A 174 -15.54 -0.21 12.83
N ASP A 175 -16.42 -1.15 12.43
CA ASP A 175 -17.29 -0.98 11.26
C ASP A 175 -18.17 0.27 11.34
N ALA A 176 -18.68 0.60 12.54
CA ALA A 176 -19.54 1.76 12.73
C ALA A 176 -18.77 3.08 12.51
N THR A 177 -17.58 3.20 13.08
CA THR A 177 -16.73 4.39 12.96
C THR A 177 -16.23 4.56 11.53
N LEU A 178 -15.82 3.45 10.88
CA LEU A 178 -15.40 3.46 9.48
C LEU A 178 -16.54 3.82 8.54
N ALA A 179 -17.73 3.26 8.73
CA ALA A 179 -18.91 3.59 7.93
C ALA A 179 -19.30 5.06 8.08
N ALA A 180 -19.31 5.58 9.31
CA ALA A 180 -19.62 6.99 9.57
C ALA A 180 -18.60 7.93 8.91
N ALA A 181 -17.31 7.62 8.99
CA ALA A 181 -16.27 8.44 8.36
C ALA A 181 -16.31 8.34 6.83
N GLY A 182 -16.59 7.14 6.30
CA GLY A 182 -16.71 6.89 4.86
C GLY A 182 -17.97 7.49 4.24
N ALA A 183 -19.02 7.76 5.01
CA ALA A 183 -20.27 8.36 4.51
C ALA A 183 -20.08 9.77 3.93
N ALA A 184 -19.03 10.49 4.35
CA ALA A 184 -18.65 11.78 3.78
C ALA A 184 -17.91 11.66 2.44
N LEU A 185 -17.46 10.46 2.08
CA LEU A 185 -16.78 10.17 0.82
C LEU A 185 -17.77 9.66 -0.21
N SER A 186 -17.37 9.69 -1.49
CA SER A 186 -18.15 9.11 -2.59
C SER A 186 -17.39 8.00 -3.32
N PRO A 187 -17.07 6.85 -2.67
CA PRO A 187 -16.30 5.77 -3.31
C PRO A 187 -16.93 5.27 -4.61
N ALA A 188 -18.26 5.29 -4.72
CA ALA A 188 -18.98 4.91 -5.93
C ALA A 188 -18.61 5.74 -7.17
N ARG A 189 -18.09 6.96 -7.00
CA ARG A 189 -17.58 7.80 -8.11
C ARG A 189 -16.15 7.42 -8.52
N TRP A 190 -15.41 6.78 -7.63
CA TRP A 190 -14.01 6.42 -7.83
C TRP A 190 -13.88 4.98 -8.34
N ILE A 191 -14.78 4.12 -7.88
CA ILE A 191 -14.90 2.73 -8.33
C ILE A 191 -15.62 2.79 -9.67
N GLY A 192 -14.89 2.69 -10.77
CA GLY A 192 -15.48 2.61 -12.10
C GLY A 192 -16.38 1.38 -12.24
N ALA A 193 -17.40 1.45 -13.10
CA ALA A 193 -18.21 0.30 -13.51
C ALA A 193 -17.44 -0.73 -14.37
N GLY A 194 -16.10 -0.71 -14.37
CA GLY A 194 -15.25 -1.46 -15.28
C GLY A 194 -14.24 -2.33 -14.54
N ALA A 195 -14.68 -3.47 -14.05
CA ALA A 195 -13.83 -4.64 -13.77
C ALA A 195 -14.61 -5.95 -13.97
N ALA A 196 -15.57 -5.95 -14.90
CA ALA A 196 -16.12 -7.16 -15.49
C ALA A 196 -15.73 -7.13 -16.98
N ALA A 197 -15.00 -8.17 -17.41
CA ALA A 197 -14.52 -8.43 -18.77
C ALA A 197 -13.20 -7.75 -19.20
N ALA A 198 -12.10 -8.45 -18.93
CA ALA A 198 -11.09 -8.80 -19.94
C ALA A 198 -10.55 -10.19 -19.61
#